data_AF-A0A5S4GB88-F1
#
_entry.id   AF-A0A5S4GB88-F1
#
_cell.length_a   1.000
_cell.length_b   1.000
_cell.length_c   1.000
_cell.angle_alpha   90.00
_cell.angle_beta   90.00
_cell.angle_gamma   90.00
#
_symmetry.space_group_name_H-M   'P 1'
#
loop_
_entity.id
_entity.type
_entity.pdbx_description
1 polymer ?
#
loop_
_entity_poly.entity_id
_entity_poly.type
_entity_poly.pdbx_seq_one_letter_code
_entity_poly.pdbx_strand_id
1 'polypeptide(L)'
;MNIDFGADAAFSWYVVFLLVSGLAMLLMAAVGGGQSGGERLLNLAFGVGFLGYAIYLGFIFDGGEYFMFFYAFILPVLMLFRFVKALFGERASA
;
A
#
# COMPACT_ATOMS: atom_id res chain seq x y z
N MET A 1 -9.35 -15.95 -10.97
CA MET A 1 -8.70 -15.32 -9.79
C MET A 1 -7.39 -16.04 -9.60
N ASN A 2 -6.28 -15.30 -9.62
CA ASN A 2 -4.93 -15.87 -9.66
C ASN A 2 -4.35 -16.18 -8.27
N ILE A 3 -5.06 -15.79 -7.21
CA ILE A 3 -4.66 -16.00 -5.82
C ILE A 3 -5.00 -17.44 -5.43
N ASP A 4 -3.96 -18.28 -5.26
CA ASP A 4 -4.05 -19.66 -4.80
C ASP A 4 -2.94 -19.94 -3.78
N PHE A 5 -3.31 -20.02 -2.51
CA PHE A 5 -2.37 -20.25 -1.41
C PHE A 5 -1.84 -21.69 -1.33
N GLY A 6 -2.49 -22.64 -1.99
CA GLY A 6 -2.03 -24.03 -2.07
C GLY A 6 -1.02 -24.24 -3.18
N ALA A 7 -1.18 -23.54 -4.31
CA ALA A 7 -0.29 -23.62 -5.45
C ALA A 7 0.91 -22.67 -5.35
N ASP A 8 0.68 -21.39 -5.01
CA ASP A 8 1.72 -20.39 -4.85
C ASP A 8 1.39 -19.41 -3.70
N ALA A 9 1.77 -19.82 -2.50
CA ALA A 9 1.57 -19.02 -1.30
C ALA A 9 2.35 -17.69 -1.33
N ALA A 10 3.54 -17.66 -1.92
CA ALA A 10 4.39 -16.46 -1.92
C ALA A 10 3.78 -15.37 -2.80
N PHE A 11 3.35 -15.72 -4.01
CA PHE A 11 2.60 -14.84 -4.90
C PHE A 11 1.31 -14.35 -4.24
N SER A 12 0.54 -15.26 -3.66
CA SER A 12 -0.74 -14.93 -3.04
C SER A 12 -0.58 -13.92 -1.90
N TRP A 13 0.40 -14.13 -1.02
CA TRP A 13 0.71 -13.18 0.05
C TRP A 13 1.26 -11.86 -0.48
N TYR A 14 2.07 -11.88 -1.54
CA TYR A 14 2.53 -10.65 -2.18
C TYR A 14 1.34 -9.79 -2.66
N VAL A 15 0.37 -10.39 -3.36
CA VAL A 15 -0.85 -9.67 -3.81
C VAL A 15 -1.65 -9.13 -2.62
N VAL A 16 -1.80 -9.90 -1.54
CA VAL A 16 -2.47 -9.44 -0.31
C VAL A 16 -1.74 -8.25 0.30
N PHE A 17 -0.41 -8.29 0.40
CA PHE A 17 0.37 -7.17 0.93
C PHE A 17 0.26 -5.92 0.07
N LEU A 18 0.27 -6.05 -1.26
CA LEU A 18 0.01 -4.94 -2.19
C LEU A 18 -1.38 -4.33 -1.93
N LEU A 19 -2.41 -5.17 -1.79
CA LEU A 19 -3.80 -4.72 -1.60
C LEU A 19 -3.96 -3.98 -0.26
N VAL A 20 -3.50 -4.57 0.84
CA VAL A 20 -3.59 -3.97 2.19
C VAL A 20 -2.79 -2.68 2.26
N SER A 21 -1.55 -2.67 1.73
CA SER A 21 -0.70 -1.47 1.73
C SER A 21 -1.30 -0.37 0.86
N GLY A 22 -1.80 -0.70 -0.33
CA GLY A 22 -2.44 0.24 -1.23
C GLY A 22 -3.65 0.91 -0.57
N LEU A 23 -4.54 0.13 0.03
CA LEU A 23 -5.70 0.66 0.75
C LEU A 23 -5.27 1.55 1.93
N ALA A 24 -4.31 1.11 2.74
CA ALA A 24 -3.82 1.90 3.88
C ALA A 24 -3.25 3.25 3.42
N MET A 25 -2.45 3.27 2.34
CA MET A 25 -1.89 4.51 1.80
C MET A 25 -2.97 5.44 1.25
N LEU A 26 -3.97 4.91 0.53
CA LEU A 26 -5.10 5.71 0.04
C LEU A 26 -5.91 6.32 1.20
N LEU A 27 -6.13 5.55 2.28
CA LEU A 27 -6.79 6.04 3.48
C LEU A 27 -5.98 7.16 4.15
N MET A 28 -4.66 7.02 4.28
CA MET A 28 -3.80 8.07 4.83
C MET A 28 -3.82 9.34 3.98
N ALA A 29 -3.81 9.23 2.64
CA ALA A 29 -3.95 10.37 1.74
C ALA A 29 -5.30 11.09 1.90
N ALA A 30 -6.38 10.33 2.04
CA ALA A 30 -7.73 10.86 2.21
C ALA A 30 -7.91 11.56 3.56
N VAL A 31 -7.48 10.92 4.65
CA VAL A 31 -7.61 11.46 6.01
C VAL A 31 -6.68 12.65 6.24
N GLY A 32 -5.48 12.64 5.65
CA GLY A 32 -4.49 13.71 5.79
C GLY A 32 -3.77 13.69 7.15
N GLY A 33 -4.51 13.72 8.27
CA GLY A 33 -3.97 13.48 9.62
C GLY A 33 -2.74 14.32 9.99
N GLY A 34 -2.66 15.57 9.52
CA GLY A 34 -1.51 16.46 9.76
C GLY A 34 -0.33 16.30 8.80
N GLN A 35 -0.40 15.36 7.85
CA GLN A 35 0.64 15.19 6.84
C GLN A 35 0.68 16.36 5.86
N SER A 36 1.91 16.68 5.43
CA SER A 36 2.15 17.66 4.37
C SER A 36 1.51 17.24 3.04
N GLY A 37 1.28 18.20 2.15
CA GLY A 37 0.72 17.93 0.83
C GLY A 37 1.57 16.93 0.02
N GLY A 38 2.90 16.99 0.17
CA GLY A 38 3.82 16.05 -0.49
C GLY A 38 3.68 14.61 0.03
N GLU A 39 3.54 14.42 1.34
CA GLU A 39 3.30 13.10 1.94
C GLU A 39 1.95 12.52 1.50
N ARG A 40 0.90 13.36 1.44
CA ARG A 40 -0.42 12.95 0.94
C ARG A 40 -0.38 12.55 -0.53
N LEU A 41 0.35 13.30 -1.36
CA LEU A 41 0.54 12.97 -2.77
C LEU A 41 1.32 11.66 -2.94
N LEU A 42 2.36 11.43 -2.15
CA LEU A 42 3.09 10.16 -2.12
C LEU A 42 2.18 9.00 -1.73
N ASN A 43 1.40 9.16 -0.66
CA ASN A 43 0.41 8.18 -0.24
C ASN A 43 -0.61 7.86 -1.34
N LEU A 44 -1.11 8.89 -2.04
CA LEU A 44 -2.05 8.71 -3.14
C LEU A 44 -1.42 7.97 -4.31
N ALA A 45 -0.28 8.45 -4.82
CA ALA A 45 0.37 7.92 -6.01
C ALA A 45 0.78 6.45 -5.82
N PHE A 46 1.47 6.15 -4.72
CA PHE A 46 1.88 4.78 -4.43
C PHE A 46 0.69 3.92 -4.00
N GLY A 47 -0.30 4.47 -3.28
CA GLY A 47 -1.52 3.74 -2.95
C GLY A 47 -2.28 3.24 -4.19
N VAL A 48 -2.44 4.11 -5.19
CA VAL A 48 -3.00 3.74 -6.50
C VAL A 48 -2.14 2.70 -7.19
N GLY A 49 -0.82 2.87 -7.21
CA GLY A 49 0.10 1.90 -7.82
C GLY A 49 0.03 0.51 -7.17
N PHE A 50 0.09 0.45 -5.83
CA PHE A 50 -0.03 -0.78 -5.05
C PHE A 50 -1.37 -1.48 -5.30
N LEU A 51 -2.47 -0.75 -5.16
CA LEU A 51 -3.81 -1.32 -5.33
C LEU A 51 -4.07 -1.75 -6.78
N GLY A 52 -3.68 -0.92 -7.75
CA GLY A 52 -3.79 -1.22 -9.17
C GLY A 52 -2.99 -2.47 -9.56
N TYR A 53 -1.75 -2.60 -9.05
CA TYR A 53 -0.94 -3.78 -9.32
C TYR A 53 -1.47 -5.04 -8.63
N ALA A 54 -1.99 -4.93 -7.40
CA ALA A 54 -2.67 -6.03 -6.72
C ALA A 54 -3.88 -6.54 -7.52
N ILE A 55 -4.72 -5.61 -8.02
CA ILE A 55 -5.88 -5.95 -8.83
C ILE A 55 -5.45 -6.60 -10.15
N TYR A 56 -4.45 -6.02 -10.82
CA TYR A 56 -3.91 -6.58 -12.05
C TYR A 56 -3.43 -8.02 -11.83
N LEU A 57 -2.54 -8.25 -10.87
CA LEU A 57 -1.98 -9.58 -10.60
C LEU A 57 -3.03 -10.59 -10.10
N GLY A 58 -3.95 -10.16 -9.23
CA GLY A 58 -4.93 -11.07 -8.61
C GLY A 58 -6.10 -11.45 -9.52
N PHE A 59 -6.46 -10.58 -10.49
CA PHE A 59 -7.71 -10.73 -11.24
C PHE A 59 -7.58 -10.64 -12.76
N ILE A 60 -6.55 -9.99 -13.29
CA ILE A 60 -6.41 -9.73 -14.74
C ILE A 60 -5.25 -10.52 -15.34
N PHE A 61 -4.20 -10.77 -14.56
CA PHE A 61 -3.00 -11.44 -15.03
C PHE A 61 -3.24 -12.94 -15.22
N ASP A 62 -3.11 -13.42 -16.45
CA ASP A 62 -3.36 -14.81 -16.85
C ASP A 62 -2.08 -15.66 -17.03
N GLY A 63 -0.93 -15.14 -16.59
CA GLY A 63 0.36 -15.85 -16.61
C GLY A 63 1.47 -15.14 -17.37
N GLY A 64 2.70 -15.63 -17.20
CA GLY A 64 3.93 -15.01 -17.72
C GLY A 64 4.87 -14.57 -16.60
N GLU A 65 5.79 -13.67 -16.91
CA GLU A 65 6.72 -13.10 -15.93
C GLU A 65 6.09 -11.89 -15.22
N TYR A 66 6.33 -11.80 -13.92
CA TYR A 66 5.95 -10.67 -13.08
C TYR A 66 7.10 -10.36 -12.12
N PHE A 67 7.12 -9.13 -11.60
CA PHE A 67 8.16 -8.70 -10.67
C PHE A 67 7.60 -8.53 -9.27
N MET A 68 8.24 -9.18 -8.31
CA MET A 68 7.96 -9.00 -6.89
C MET A 68 8.95 -8.03 -6.27
N PHE A 69 8.50 -6.83 -5.97
CA PHE A 69 9.31 -5.78 -5.37
C PHE A 69 9.03 -5.67 -3.87
N PHE A 70 9.39 -6.70 -3.09
CA PHE A 70 9.10 -6.71 -1.65
C PHE A 70 9.70 -5.51 -0.88
N TYR A 71 10.81 -4.95 -1.36
CA TYR A 71 11.39 -3.73 -0.79
C TYR A 71 10.47 -2.51 -0.92
N ALA A 72 9.51 -2.51 -1.85
CA ALA A 72 8.54 -1.42 -1.99
C ALA A 72 7.66 -1.27 -0.73
N PHE A 73 7.45 -2.35 0.03
CA PHE A 73 6.66 -2.32 1.28
C PHE A 73 7.32 -1.55 2.43
N ILE A 74 8.60 -1.16 2.29
CA ILE A 74 9.23 -0.24 3.24
C ILE A 74 8.49 1.11 3.24
N LEU A 75 8.06 1.58 2.07
CA LEU A 75 7.37 2.86 1.92
C LEU A 75 6.05 2.96 2.72
N PRO A 76 5.07 2.06 2.57
CA PRO A 76 3.82 2.13 3.34
C PRO A 76 4.07 2.08 4.84
N VAL A 77 5.04 1.29 5.30
CA VAL A 77 5.42 1.22 6.73
C VAL A 77 5.96 2.57 7.22
N LEU A 78 6.91 3.17 6.49
CA LEU A 78 7.45 4.49 6.83
C LEU A 78 6.36 5.57 6.82
N MET A 79 5.50 5.56 5.81
CA MET A 79 4.39 6.52 5.70
C MET A 79 3.38 6.36 6.84
N LEU A 80 3.12 5.13 7.29
CA LEU A 80 2.27 4.85 8.44
C LEU A 80 2.85 5.42 9.74
N PHE A 81 4.15 5.23 9.99
CA PHE A 81 4.80 5.83 11.16
C PHE A 81 4.72 7.36 11.14
N ARG A 82 4.94 7.98 9.98
CA ARG A 82 4.82 9.43 9.81
C ARG A 82 3.38 9.91 10.03
N PHE A 83 2.40 9.18 9.50
CA PHE A 83 0.98 9.46 9.70
C PHE A 83 0.59 9.42 11.18
N VAL A 84 0.93 8.34 11.88
CA VAL A 84 0.64 8.18 13.31
C VAL A 84 1.30 9.30 14.11
N LYS A 85 2.58 9.59 13.85
CA LYS A 85 3.29 10.68 14.53
C LYS A 85 2.63 12.04 14.30
N ALA A 86 2.23 12.34 13.06
CA ALA A 86 1.54 13.58 12.73
C ALA A 86 0.18 13.67 13.45
N LEU A 87 -0.62 12.61 13.36
CA LEU A 87 -1.96 12.54 13.94
C LEU A 87 -1.98 12.73 15.46
N PHE A 88 -1.00 12.16 16.18
CA PHE A 88 -0.92 12.28 17.64
C PHE A 88 -0.11 13.51 18.09
N GLY A 89 0.87 13.97 17.31
CA GLY A 89 1.63 15.17 17.62
C GLY A 89 0.78 16.45 17.56
N GLU A 90 -0.15 16.53 16.62
CA GLU A 90 -1.10 17.64 16.51
C GLU A 90 -2.07 17.69 17.71
N ARG A 91 -2.53 16.51 18.17
CA ARG A 91 -3.44 16.40 19.33
C ARG A 91 -2.80 16.77 20.67
N ALA A 92 -1.48 16.70 20.78
CA ALA A 92 -0.77 17.14 21.98
C ALA A 92 -0.58 18.68 22.04
N SER A 93 -0.85 19.37 20.93
CA SER A 93 -0.63 20.81 20.76
C SER A 93 -1.93 21.62 20.71
N ALA A 94 -3.09 20.96 20.79
CA ALA A 94 -4.44 21.51 20.80
C ALA A 94 -5.05 21.38 22.20
#